data_AF-T1AST2-F1
#
_entry.id   AF-T1AST2-F1
#
_cell.length_a   1.000
_cell.length_b   1.000
_cell.length_c   1.000
_cell.angle_alpha   90.00
_cell.angle_beta   90.00
_cell.angle_gamma   90.00
#
_symmetry.space_group_name_H-M   'P 1'
#
loop_
_entity.id
_entity.type
_entity.pdbx_description
1 polymer ?
#
loop_
_entity_poly.entity_id
_entity_poly.type
_entity_poly.pdbx_seq_one_letter_code
_entity_poly.pdbx_strand_id
1 'polypeptide(L)' 'KIGMPITVCHYPPGTSKWNRIEHRMFSFISMNWNGEPLVNYETVVKLIGSTKPRNGLTVTARMDDKEY' A
#
# COMPACT_ATOMS: atom_id res chain seq x y z
N LYS A 1 -10.10 -5.07 -21.77
CA LYS A 1 -11.00 -3.96 -21.33
C LYS A 1 -11.45 -4.26 -19.92
N ILE A 2 -11.32 -3.30 -19.00
CA ILE A 2 -11.85 -3.45 -17.64
C ILE A 2 -13.38 -3.45 -17.77
N GLY A 3 -14.04 -4.52 -17.31
CA GLY A 3 -15.48 -4.75 -17.49
C GLY A 3 -16.38 -3.98 -16.52
N MET A 4 -15.88 -2.91 -15.92
CA MET A 4 -16.60 -2.10 -14.93
C MET A 4 -16.33 -0.60 -15.16
N PRO A 5 -17.32 0.27 -14.90
CA PRO A 5 -17.12 1.71 -14.98
C PRO A 5 -16.15 2.17 -13.89
N ILE A 6 -15.20 3.04 -14.26
CA ILE A 6 -14.20 3.62 -13.35
C ILE A 6 -14.49 5.12 -13.23
N THR A 7 -14.59 5.60 -12.00
CA THR A 7 -14.67 7.03 -11.71
C THR A 7 -13.31 7.52 -11.23
N VAL A 8 -12.80 8.58 -11.86
CA VAL A 8 -11.54 9.23 -11.46
C VAL A 8 -11.86 10.56 -10.80
N CYS A 9 -11.42 10.73 -9.54
CA CYS A 9 -11.57 11.97 -8.81
C CYS A 9 -10.22 12.71 -8.79
N HIS A 10 -10.23 14.00 -9.14
CA HIS A 10 -9.06 14.86 -9.00
C HIS A 10 -9.02 15.48 -7.61
N TYR A 11 -7.87 15.40 -6.97
CA TYR A 11 -7.59 16.09 -5.71
C TYR A 11 -6.69 17.31 -5.97
N PRO A 12 -6.87 18.42 -5.26
CA PRO A 12 -5.94 19.56 -5.31
C PRO A 12 -4.50 19.14 -4.93
N PRO A 13 -3.48 19.90 -5.33
CA PRO A 13 -2.11 19.63 -4.89
C PRO A 13 -1.99 19.69 -3.36
N GLY A 14 -1.14 18.84 -2.79
CA GLY A 14 -0.85 18.83 -1.35
C GLY A 14 -1.88 18.15 -0.45
N THR A 15 -2.85 17.42 -1.00
CA THR A 15 -3.92 16.79 -0.20
C THR A 15 -3.69 15.31 0.10
N SER A 16 -2.47 14.78 -0.04
CA SER A 16 -2.16 13.37 0.30
C SER A 16 -2.55 13.03 1.74
N LYS A 17 -2.37 13.99 2.66
CA LYS A 17 -2.81 13.88 4.07
C LYS A 17 -4.31 13.57 4.22
N TRP A 18 -5.16 13.88 3.24
CA TRP A 18 -6.59 13.60 3.32
C TRP A 18 -7.00 12.33 2.59
N ASN A 19 -6.06 11.66 1.90
CA ASN A 19 -6.33 10.40 1.26
C ASN A 19 -6.51 9.30 2.32
N ARG A 20 -7.68 8.65 2.30
CA ARG A 20 -8.02 7.59 3.26
C ARG A 20 -7.05 6.42 3.21
N ILE A 21 -6.45 6.13 2.06
CA ILE A 21 -5.51 5.00 1.95
C ILE A 21 -4.25 5.20 2.78
N GLU A 22 -3.77 6.45 2.90
CA GLU A 22 -2.61 6.80 3.72
C GLU A 22 -2.83 6.41 5.18
N HIS A 23 -4.00 6.73 5.71
CA HIS A 23 -4.34 6.46 7.11
C HIS A 23 -4.74 5.02 7.38
N ARG A 24 -5.32 4.33 6.39
CA ARG A 24 -5.88 2.99 6.56
C ARG A 24 -4.93 1.87 6.19
N MET A 25 -3.98 2.11 5.30
CA MET A 25 -3.08 1.10 4.78
C MET A 25 -1.61 1.51 4.97
N PHE A 26 -1.19 2.64 4.39
CA PHE A 26 0.24 3.01 4.39
C PHE A 26 0.79 3.26 5.79
N SER A 27 0.03 3.90 6.69
CA SER A 27 0.42 4.07 8.09
C SER A 27 0.75 2.75 8.79
N PHE A 28 -0.08 1.73 8.59
CA PHE A 28 0.09 0.40 9.18
C PHE A 28 1.25 -0.37 8.57
N ILE A 29 1.46 -0.22 7.27
CA ILE A 29 2.65 -0.78 6.59
C ILE A 29 3.92 -0.19 7.22
N SER A 30 4.00 1.14 7.33
CA SER A 30 5.15 1.82 7.95
C SER A 30 5.36 1.41 9.41
N MET A 31 4.29 1.25 10.18
CA MET A 31 4.38 0.74 11.57
C MET A 31 4.89 -0.71 11.61
N ASN A 32 4.46 -1.56 10.68
CA ASN A 32 4.87 -2.97 10.64
C ASN A 32 6.35 -3.15 10.26
N TRP A 33 6.92 -2.20 9.51
CA TRP A 33 8.33 -2.21 9.10
C TRP A 33 9.26 -1.61 10.15
N ASN A 34 8.71 -0.96 11.18
CA ASN A 34 9.52 -0.18 12.11
C ASN A 34 10.53 -1.08 12.84
N GLY A 35 11.82 -0.77 12.69
CA GLY A 35 12.92 -1.56 13.26
C GLY A 35 13.41 -2.73 12.39
N GLU A 36 12.82 -2.96 11.21
CA GLU A 36 13.22 -4.02 10.30
C GLU A 36 13.98 -3.44 9.08
N PRO A 37 15.24 -3.86 8.83
CA PRO A 37 16.01 -3.37 7.70
C PRO A 37 15.50 -3.95 6.36
N LEU A 38 15.12 -3.07 5.44
CA LEU A 38 14.55 -3.41 4.13
C LEU A 38 15.65 -3.73 3.08
N VAL A 39 16.45 -4.77 3.33
CA VAL A 39 17.66 -5.05 2.54
C VAL A 39 17.37 -5.73 1.20
N ASN A 40 16.30 -6.51 1.10
CA ASN A 40 15.95 -7.23 -0.12
C ASN A 40 14.44 -7.19 -0.39
N TYR A 41 14.07 -7.47 -1.65
CA TYR A 41 12.67 -7.42 -2.10
C TYR A 41 11.77 -8.43 -1.39
N GLU A 42 12.29 -9.61 -1.04
CA GLU A 42 11.53 -10.64 -0.34
C GLU A 42 11.09 -10.14 1.04
N THR A 43 11.99 -9.52 1.81
CA THR A 43 11.69 -8.90 3.09
C THR A 43 10.62 -7.83 2.95
N VAL A 44 10.74 -6.95 1.95
CA VAL A 44 9.74 -5.89 1.70
C VAL A 44 8.37 -6.48 1.39
N VAL A 45 8.29 -7.44 0.47
CA VAL A 45 7.03 -8.10 0.07
C VAL A 45 6.40 -8.81 1.27
N LYS A 46 7.19 -9.56 2.05
CA LYS A 46 6.75 -10.28 3.24
C LYS A 46 6.19 -9.32 4.30
N LEU A 47 6.88 -8.22 4.56
CA LEU A 47 6.44 -7.24 5.55
C LEU A 47 5.20 -6.47 5.11
N ILE A 48 5.05 -6.13 3.83
CA ILE A 48 3.79 -5.55 3.34
C ILE A 48 2.64 -6.55 3.50
N GLY A 49 2.83 -7.78 3.01
CA GLY A 49 1.81 -8.83 3.04
C GLY A 49 1.41 -9.26 4.46
N SER A 50 2.30 -9.13 5.44
CA SER A 50 2.00 -9.44 6.84
C SER A 50 1.28 -8.31 7.58
N THR A 51 1.13 -7.14 6.97
CA THR A 51 0.46 -5.99 7.58
C THR A 51 -1.03 -6.30 7.81
N LYS A 52 -1.49 -6.14 9.07
CA LYS A 52 -2.89 -6.36 9.47
C LYS A 52 -3.51 -5.06 10.01
N PRO A 53 -4.09 -4.21 9.15
CA PRO A 53 -4.80 -3.01 9.57
C PRO A 53 -6.09 -3.35 10.33
N ARG A 54 -6.57 -2.40 11.14
CA ARG A 54 -7.85 -2.54 11.83
C ARG A 54 -9.02 -2.54 10.83
N ASN A 55 -10.05 -3.35 11.09
CA ASN A 55 -11.32 -3.43 10.33
C ASN A 55 -11.30 -4.27 9.03
N GLY A 56 -10.62 -5.43 9.03
CA GLY A 56 -10.81 -6.44 7.97
C GLY A 56 -10.20 -6.08 6.61
N LEU A 57 -9.30 -5.10 6.55
CA LEU A 57 -8.51 -4.85 5.34
C LEU A 57 -7.42 -5.92 5.22
N THR A 58 -7.33 -6.59 4.08
CA THR A 58 -6.23 -7.50 3.76
C THR A 58 -5.29 -6.81 2.79
N VAL A 59 -4.00 -6.84 3.10
CA VAL A 59 -2.94 -6.29 2.25
C VAL A 59 -2.20 -7.43 1.57
N THR A 60 -1.93 -7.29 0.28
CA THR A 60 -1.13 -8.24 -0.49
C THR A 60 -0.10 -7.48 -1.29
N ALA A 61 1.15 -7.95 -1.27
CA ALA A 61 2.22 -7.46 -2.11
C ALA A 61 2.77 -8.58 -2.97
N ARG A 62 3.24 -8.22 -4.15
CA ARG A 62 3.96 -9.10 -5.06
C ARG A 62 5.08 -8.30 -5.72
N MET A 63 6.14 -9.02 -6.07
CA MET A 63 7.19 -8.47 -6.93
C MET A 63 6.65 -8.31 -8.35
N ASP A 64 6.96 -7.19 -8.99
CA ASP A 64 6.68 -6.94 -10.40
C ASP A 64 8.03 -6.86 -11.11
N ASP A 65 8.27 -7.78 -12.05
CA ASP A 65 9.54 -8.00 -12.75
C ASP A 65 9.57 -7.33 -14.13
N LYS A 66 8.56 -6.52 -14.44
CA LYS A 66 8.45 -5.79 -15.71
C LYS A 66 9.39 -4.59 -15.74
N GLU A 67 10.03 -4.39 -16.89
CA GLU A 67 10.66 -3.12 -17.25
C GLU A 67 9.58 -2.10 -17.68
N TYR A 68 9.70 -0.87 -17.20
CA TYR A 68 8.75 0.24 -17.40
C TYR A 68 9.29 1.31 -18.33
#